data_AF-A0A5S4FFW4-F1
#
_entry.id   AF-A0A5S4FFW4-F1
#
_cell.length_a   1.000
_cell.length_b   1.000
_cell.length_c   1.000
_cell.angle_alpha   90.00
_cell.angle_beta   90.00
_cell.angle_gamma   90.00
#
_symmetry.space_group_name_H-M   'P 1'
#
loop_
_entity.id
_entity.type
_entity.pdbx_description
1 polymer ?
#
loop_
_entity_poly.entity_id
_entity_poly.type
_entity_poly.pdbx_seq_one_letter_code
_entity_poly.pdbx_strand_id
1 'polypeptide(L)'
;MARLEPDQVAAFLRELDEDGSAESRLTLVALAAVEPGTSEAYTRAAEGLIATLPEWVRRMGRVTGEGAWYGKADPYGEQTLAVVSFSYENGKEPHILVVGIDQPNGGLAVDALVEEVKFLDDLSLDAAAPEVIAGRILDAFELGDHIMGAAVADTLAEVRPLAIARARTVPGLVRGAGDDTASRFDGLPDLPGAREAFEKLVEFVGDRPLWWSPARVSQFLTSWLPREAIMSDEAIAAMPEVVRAWSRFSGDQPAVLRQIDDDAPRLPDLMADDSLAGIAKRIAQNRL
;
A
#
# COMPACT_ATOMS: atom_id res chain seq x y z
N MET A 1 -15.42 8.44 -19.83
CA MET A 1 -16.58 7.54 -20.05
C MET A 1 -17.72 7.96 -19.15
N ALA A 2 -18.96 8.03 -19.65
CA ALA A 2 -20.13 8.29 -18.80
C ALA A 2 -20.32 7.12 -17.82
N ARG A 3 -20.33 7.41 -16.52
CA ARG A 3 -20.70 6.43 -15.48
C ARG A 3 -22.20 6.20 -15.60
N LEU A 4 -22.62 4.94 -15.70
CA LEU A 4 -24.04 4.61 -15.59
C LEU A 4 -24.47 4.78 -14.13
N GLU A 5 -25.59 5.45 -13.92
CA GLU A 5 -26.21 5.56 -12.59
C GLU A 5 -26.77 4.19 -12.14
N PRO A 6 -26.90 3.92 -10.83
CA PRO A 6 -27.31 2.60 -10.32
C PRO A 6 -28.65 2.09 -10.87
N ASP A 7 -29.60 2.99 -11.10
CA ASP A 7 -30.90 2.71 -11.72
C ASP A 7 -30.76 2.32 -13.20
N GLN A 8 -29.82 2.93 -13.92
CA GLN A 8 -29.49 2.59 -15.31
C GLN A 8 -28.83 1.21 -15.41
N VAL A 9 -27.94 0.87 -14.47
CA VAL A 9 -27.35 -0.47 -14.37
C VAL A 9 -28.43 -1.52 -14.12
N ALA A 10 -29.33 -1.27 -13.18
CA ALA A 10 -30.41 -2.21 -12.88
C ALA A 10 -31.40 -2.39 -14.05
N ALA A 11 -31.68 -1.33 -14.81
CA ALA A 11 -32.50 -1.41 -16.02
C ALA A 11 -31.81 -2.22 -17.13
N PHE A 12 -30.54 -1.93 -17.39
CA PHE A 12 -29.73 -2.64 -18.39
C PHE A 12 -29.62 -4.14 -18.10
N LEU A 13 -29.35 -4.51 -16.85
CA LEU A 13 -29.26 -5.93 -16.46
C LEU A 13 -30.60 -6.65 -16.62
N ARG A 14 -31.71 -5.96 -16.35
CA ARG A 14 -33.05 -6.52 -16.55
C ARG A 14 -33.37 -6.72 -18.02
N GLU A 15 -32.98 -5.77 -18.87
CA GLU A 15 -33.16 -5.89 -20.32
C GLU A 15 -32.36 -7.08 -20.90
N LEU A 16 -31.13 -7.29 -20.45
CA LEU A 16 -30.34 -8.48 -20.83
C LEU A 16 -30.97 -9.79 -20.35
N ASP A 17 -31.49 -9.82 -19.12
CA ASP A 17 -32.14 -11.00 -18.56
C ASP A 17 -33.45 -11.33 -19.30
N GLU A 18 -34.25 -10.31 -19.61
CA GLU A 18 -35.50 -10.42 -20.37
C GLU A 18 -35.25 -10.85 -21.83
N ASP A 19 -34.22 -10.34 -22.49
CA ASP A 19 -33.83 -10.73 -23.85
C ASP A 19 -33.43 -12.21 -23.90
N GLY A 20 -32.68 -12.69 -22.91
CA GLY A 20 -32.40 -14.10 -22.70
C GLY A 20 -31.64 -14.81 -23.84
N SER A 21 -31.15 -14.06 -24.83
CA SER A 21 -30.32 -14.58 -25.92
C SER A 21 -28.99 -15.16 -25.42
N ALA A 22 -28.30 -15.91 -26.27
CA ALA A 22 -26.99 -16.45 -25.91
C ALA A 22 -25.99 -15.32 -25.61
N GLU A 23 -26.06 -14.24 -26.38
CA GLU A 23 -25.26 -13.02 -26.26
C GLU A 23 -25.55 -12.28 -24.95
N SER A 24 -26.83 -12.11 -24.59
CA SER A 24 -27.21 -11.46 -23.35
C SER A 24 -26.80 -12.28 -22.13
N ARG A 25 -26.99 -13.61 -22.16
CA ARG A 25 -26.50 -14.51 -21.11
C ARG A 25 -24.98 -14.52 -20.98
N LEU A 26 -24.26 -14.50 -22.11
CA LEU A 26 -22.79 -14.41 -22.12
C LEU A 26 -22.33 -13.08 -21.51
N THR A 27 -23.03 -11.99 -21.84
CA THR A 27 -22.74 -10.64 -21.31
C THR A 27 -22.94 -10.59 -19.80
N LEU A 28 -24.06 -11.12 -19.28
CA LEU A 28 -24.31 -11.20 -17.84
C LEU A 28 -23.23 -12.01 -17.10
N VAL A 29 -22.84 -13.17 -17.65
CA VAL A 29 -21.78 -14.00 -17.06
C VAL A 29 -20.41 -13.31 -17.15
N ALA A 30 -20.11 -12.61 -18.24
CA ALA A 30 -18.88 -11.85 -18.38
C ALA A 30 -18.80 -10.69 -17.37
N LEU A 31 -19.90 -9.96 -17.18
CA LEU A 31 -19.99 -8.88 -16.18
C LEU A 31 -19.79 -9.42 -14.76
N ALA A 32 -20.44 -10.54 -14.42
CA ALA A 32 -20.26 -11.19 -13.12
C ALA A 32 -18.83 -11.72 -12.89
N ALA A 33 -18.14 -12.16 -13.95
CA ALA A 33 -16.77 -12.68 -13.86
C ALA A 33 -15.71 -11.59 -13.68
N VAL A 34 -15.96 -10.37 -14.17
CA VAL A 34 -15.04 -9.22 -14.04
C VAL A 34 -15.23 -8.49 -12.71
N GLU A 35 -16.39 -8.59 -12.07
CA GLU A 35 -16.66 -7.94 -10.81
C GLU A 35 -17.26 -8.89 -9.74
N PRO A 36 -16.54 -9.96 -9.36
CA PRO A 36 -17.01 -10.84 -8.29
C PRO A 36 -16.98 -10.07 -6.96
N GLY A 37 -18.17 -9.67 -6.48
CA GLY A 37 -18.38 -9.24 -5.09
C GLY A 37 -18.54 -7.74 -4.82
N THR A 38 -18.47 -6.83 -5.80
CA THR A 38 -18.81 -5.40 -5.57
C THR A 38 -20.24 -5.03 -5.94
N SER A 39 -20.87 -5.77 -6.86
CA SER A 39 -22.27 -5.56 -7.21
C SER A 39 -22.99 -6.91 -7.21
N GLU A 40 -23.77 -7.15 -6.16
CA GLU A 40 -24.66 -8.32 -6.08
C GLU A 40 -25.57 -8.44 -7.30
N ALA A 41 -25.86 -7.33 -7.98
CA ALA A 41 -26.73 -7.30 -9.16
C ALA A 41 -26.17 -8.12 -10.33
N TYR A 42 -24.87 -8.03 -10.61
CA TYR A 42 -24.25 -8.81 -11.70
C TYR A 42 -24.20 -10.30 -11.35
N THR A 43 -23.78 -10.64 -10.13
CA THR A 43 -23.74 -12.03 -9.66
C THR A 43 -25.13 -12.66 -9.67
N ARG A 44 -26.16 -11.93 -9.23
CA ARG A 44 -27.56 -12.38 -9.22
C ARG A 44 -28.10 -12.53 -10.64
N ALA A 45 -27.83 -11.59 -11.53
CA ALA A 45 -28.27 -11.67 -12.92
C ALA A 45 -27.58 -12.82 -13.69
N ALA A 46 -26.38 -13.23 -13.28
CA ALA A 46 -25.67 -14.37 -13.85
C ALA A 46 -26.01 -15.73 -13.20
N GLU A 47 -26.86 -15.75 -12.18
CA GLU A 47 -27.13 -16.94 -11.37
C GLU A 47 -27.77 -18.05 -12.21
N GLY A 48 -27.22 -19.27 -12.14
CA GLY A 48 -27.67 -20.41 -12.93
C GLY A 48 -27.32 -20.39 -14.43
N LEU A 49 -27.02 -19.23 -15.02
CA LEU A 49 -26.70 -19.10 -16.45
C LEU A 49 -25.42 -19.84 -16.82
N ILE A 50 -24.41 -19.84 -15.94
CA ILE A 50 -23.11 -20.48 -16.19
C ILE A 50 -23.21 -22.01 -16.41
N ALA A 51 -24.27 -22.65 -15.89
CA ALA A 51 -24.52 -24.07 -16.09
C ALA A 51 -25.05 -24.37 -17.51
N THR A 52 -25.69 -23.38 -18.13
CA THR A 52 -26.31 -23.48 -19.46
C THR A 52 -25.36 -23.14 -20.61
N LEU A 53 -24.18 -22.57 -20.28
CA LEU A 53 -23.19 -22.12 -21.24
C LEU A 53 -22.10 -23.17 -21.50
N PRO A 54 -21.42 -23.09 -22.65
CA PRO A 54 -20.29 -23.97 -22.96
C PRO A 54 -19.20 -23.94 -21.89
N GLU A 55 -18.48 -25.05 -21.73
CA GLU A 55 -17.47 -25.21 -20.68
C GLU A 55 -16.36 -24.14 -20.71
N TRP A 56 -15.99 -23.64 -21.90
CA TRP A 56 -14.98 -22.58 -22.04
C TRP A 56 -15.40 -21.27 -21.34
N VAL A 57 -16.70 -21.01 -21.20
CA VAL A 57 -17.22 -19.84 -20.48
C VAL A 57 -16.87 -19.91 -19.00
N ARG A 58 -16.85 -21.11 -18.41
CA ARG A 58 -16.44 -21.31 -17.00
C ARG A 58 -14.98 -20.97 -16.76
N ARG A 59 -14.15 -20.95 -17.81
CA ARG A 59 -12.72 -20.64 -17.75
C ARG A 59 -12.41 -19.17 -18.12
N MET A 60 -13.40 -18.41 -18.60
CA MET A 60 -13.18 -17.02 -18.99
C MET A 60 -12.93 -16.13 -17.77
N GLY A 61 -11.88 -15.31 -17.84
CA GLY A 61 -11.57 -14.28 -16.85
C GLY A 61 -11.12 -14.80 -15.48
N ARG A 62 -11.14 -16.13 -15.27
CA ARG A 62 -10.60 -16.79 -14.08
C ARG A 62 -9.08 -16.73 -14.11
N VAL A 63 -8.54 -16.31 -13.00
CA VAL A 63 -7.11 -16.16 -12.78
C VAL A 63 -6.78 -16.65 -11.39
N THR A 64 -5.55 -17.09 -11.21
CA THR A 64 -4.98 -17.40 -9.90
C THR A 64 -3.86 -16.42 -9.63
N GLY A 65 -3.94 -15.70 -8.50
CA GLY A 65 -2.84 -14.87 -8.02
C GLY A 65 -1.82 -15.73 -7.28
N GLU A 66 -0.63 -15.93 -7.86
CA GLU A 66 0.36 -16.91 -7.36
C GLU A 66 1.71 -16.31 -6.96
N GLY A 67 2.03 -15.12 -7.45
CA GLY A 67 3.26 -14.40 -7.14
C GLY A 67 2.96 -12.96 -6.76
N ALA A 68 3.77 -12.39 -5.87
CA ALA A 68 3.64 -10.99 -5.49
C ALA A 68 4.97 -10.38 -5.08
N TRP A 69 5.05 -9.07 -5.23
CA TRP A 69 6.24 -8.28 -4.92
C TRP A 69 5.85 -6.94 -4.29
N TYR A 70 6.74 -6.43 -3.47
CA TYR A 70 6.58 -5.15 -2.81
C TYR A 70 7.91 -4.45 -2.61
N GLY A 71 7.92 -3.13 -2.75
CA GLY A 71 9.14 -2.36 -2.59
C GLY A 71 8.98 -0.90 -2.97
N LYS A 72 10.09 -0.16 -2.91
CA LYS A 72 10.12 1.27 -3.23
C LYS A 72 9.94 1.51 -4.73
N ALA A 73 9.14 2.51 -5.08
CA ALA A 73 9.02 3.00 -6.46
C ALA A 73 10.05 4.11 -6.76
N ASP A 74 10.53 4.79 -5.72
CA ASP A 74 11.51 5.87 -5.79
C ASP A 74 12.62 5.67 -4.72
N PRO A 75 13.75 6.41 -4.81
CA PRO A 75 14.88 6.22 -3.89
C PRO A 75 14.55 6.33 -2.39
N TYR A 76 13.48 7.05 -2.04
CA TYR A 76 13.09 7.34 -0.66
C TYR A 76 11.84 6.57 -0.22
N GLY A 77 11.18 5.83 -1.12
CA GLY A 77 9.94 5.11 -0.79
C GLY A 77 8.79 6.05 -0.44
N GLU A 78 8.77 7.27 -0.98
CA GLU A 78 7.60 8.14 -0.93
C GLU A 78 6.43 7.49 -1.67
N GLN A 79 6.74 6.72 -2.71
CA GLN A 79 5.85 5.76 -3.32
C GLN A 79 6.42 4.35 -3.21
N THR A 80 5.53 3.39 -3.08
CA THR A 80 5.85 1.96 -3.12
C THR A 80 5.01 1.28 -4.19
N LEU A 81 5.54 0.22 -4.79
CA LEU A 81 4.79 -0.62 -5.72
C LEU A 81 4.32 -1.88 -5.00
N ALA A 82 3.04 -2.19 -5.14
CA ALA A 82 2.44 -3.47 -4.79
C ALA A 82 2.10 -4.21 -6.08
N VAL A 83 2.68 -5.39 -6.28
CA VAL A 83 2.54 -6.16 -7.52
C VAL A 83 2.02 -7.55 -7.24
N VAL A 84 1.04 -8.02 -8.01
CA VAL A 84 0.53 -9.40 -7.98
C VAL A 84 0.51 -9.97 -9.40
N SER A 85 1.10 -11.15 -9.59
CA SER A 85 1.02 -11.88 -10.86
C SER A 85 -0.15 -12.84 -10.90
N PHE A 86 -0.82 -12.89 -12.05
CA PHE A 86 -2.00 -13.69 -12.31
C PHE A 86 -1.74 -14.65 -13.47
N SER A 87 -1.93 -15.95 -13.21
CA SER A 87 -1.89 -17.00 -14.21
C SER A 87 -3.30 -17.39 -14.66
N TYR A 88 -3.42 -17.95 -15.86
CA TYR A 88 -4.70 -18.42 -16.41
C TYR A 88 -4.70 -19.94 -16.54
N GLU A 89 -5.78 -20.60 -16.12
CA GLU A 89 -5.95 -22.06 -16.24
C GLU A 89 -5.85 -22.57 -17.70
N ASN A 90 -6.14 -21.71 -18.67
CA ASN A 90 -6.08 -22.03 -20.10
C ASN A 90 -4.66 -21.94 -20.68
N GLY A 91 -3.64 -21.65 -19.87
CA GLY A 91 -2.24 -21.57 -20.29
C GLY A 91 -1.89 -20.31 -21.09
N LYS A 92 -2.76 -19.29 -21.12
CA LYS A 92 -2.41 -17.97 -21.65
C LYS A 92 -1.29 -17.31 -20.84
N GLU A 93 -0.59 -16.38 -21.48
CA GLU A 93 0.48 -15.63 -20.83
C GLU A 93 -0.01 -14.94 -19.54
N PRO A 94 0.78 -15.03 -18.45
CA PRO A 94 0.44 -14.37 -17.21
C PRO A 94 0.55 -12.85 -17.35
N HIS A 95 -0.22 -12.13 -16.53
CA HIS A 95 -0.08 -10.68 -16.39
C HIS A 95 0.23 -10.33 -14.94
N ILE A 96 0.74 -9.12 -14.72
CA ILE A 96 0.88 -8.52 -13.40
C ILE A 96 -0.09 -7.36 -13.26
N LEU A 97 -0.65 -7.20 -12.06
CA LEU A 97 -1.27 -5.95 -11.62
C LEU A 97 -0.24 -5.20 -10.80
N VAL A 98 0.08 -3.97 -11.18
CA VAL A 98 0.98 -3.07 -10.46
C VAL A 98 0.15 -1.93 -9.91
N VAL A 99 0.29 -1.64 -8.62
CA VAL A 99 -0.37 -0.51 -7.95
C VAL A 99 0.67 0.36 -7.26
N GLY A 100 0.70 1.64 -7.63
CA GLY A 100 1.48 2.68 -6.97
C GLY A 100 0.77 3.17 -5.72
N ILE A 101 1.45 3.11 -4.58
CA ILE A 101 0.91 3.47 -3.27
C ILE A 101 1.70 4.65 -2.71
N ASP A 102 1.01 5.74 -2.43
CA ASP A 102 1.57 6.98 -1.91
C ASP A 102 1.69 6.99 -0.37
N GLN A 103 2.94 7.02 0.06
CA GLN A 103 3.48 7.14 1.40
C GLN A 103 2.88 8.27 2.24
N PRO A 104 3.16 9.51 1.79
CA PRO A 104 2.76 10.73 2.48
C PRO A 104 1.27 10.86 2.74
N ASN A 105 0.42 10.43 1.81
CA ASN A 105 -1.03 10.57 1.91
C ASN A 105 -1.73 9.36 2.50
N GLY A 106 -1.04 8.58 3.34
CA GLY A 106 -1.68 7.53 4.14
C GLY A 106 -1.52 6.11 3.61
N GLY A 107 -0.76 5.89 2.54
CA GLY A 107 -0.75 4.62 1.82
C GLY A 107 -1.85 4.54 0.77
N LEU A 108 -2.14 5.65 0.09
CA LEU A 108 -3.23 5.75 -0.90
C LEU A 108 -2.83 5.15 -2.25
N ALA A 109 -3.73 4.42 -2.92
CA ALA A 109 -3.52 4.03 -4.31
C ALA A 109 -3.59 5.26 -5.23
N VAL A 110 -2.47 5.60 -5.89
CA VAL A 110 -2.35 6.78 -6.76
C VAL A 110 -2.21 6.46 -8.24
N ASP A 111 -1.79 5.24 -8.56
CA ASP A 111 -1.73 4.74 -9.93
C ASP A 111 -1.90 3.22 -9.96
N ALA A 112 -2.36 2.69 -11.08
CA ALA A 112 -2.47 1.25 -11.31
C ALA A 112 -2.39 0.93 -12.80
N LEU A 113 -1.72 -0.16 -13.12
CA LEU A 113 -1.54 -0.63 -14.49
C LEU A 113 -1.46 -2.17 -14.54
N VAL A 114 -1.69 -2.72 -15.72
CA VAL A 114 -1.56 -4.14 -16.00
C VAL A 114 -0.48 -4.33 -17.05
N GLU A 115 0.49 -5.19 -16.74
CA GLU A 115 1.68 -5.38 -17.58
C GLU A 115 2.05 -6.86 -17.71
N GLU A 116 3.04 -7.13 -18.56
CA GLU A 116 3.71 -8.42 -18.62
C GLU A 116 4.68 -8.60 -17.44
N VAL A 117 4.96 -9.85 -17.06
CA VAL A 117 5.88 -10.19 -15.95
C VAL A 117 7.28 -9.60 -16.14
N LYS A 118 7.74 -9.41 -17.39
CA LYS A 118 9.04 -8.81 -17.72
C LYS A 118 9.20 -7.38 -17.21
N PHE A 119 8.11 -6.67 -16.94
CA PHE A 119 8.15 -5.34 -16.33
C PHE A 119 8.83 -5.34 -14.96
N LEU A 120 8.85 -6.49 -14.26
CA LEU A 120 9.56 -6.65 -12.99
C LEU A 120 11.08 -6.60 -13.12
N ASP A 121 11.65 -6.91 -14.30
CA ASP A 121 13.10 -7.03 -14.48
C ASP A 121 13.82 -5.68 -14.25
N ASP A 122 13.10 -4.57 -14.48
CA ASP A 122 13.60 -3.21 -14.28
C ASP A 122 13.30 -2.65 -12.88
N LEU A 123 12.66 -3.44 -12.00
CA LEU A 123 12.23 -3.02 -10.67
C LEU A 123 12.99 -3.75 -9.55
N SER A 124 13.36 -3.00 -8.51
CA SER A 124 13.98 -3.55 -7.31
C SER A 124 12.93 -3.83 -6.23
N LEU A 125 12.08 -4.83 -6.47
CA LEU A 125 11.03 -5.25 -5.53
C LEU A 125 11.36 -6.58 -4.86
N ASP A 126 11.02 -6.70 -3.58
CA ASP A 126 11.18 -7.94 -2.83
C ASP A 126 9.97 -8.85 -3.06
N ALA A 127 10.22 -10.16 -3.15
CA ALA A 127 9.14 -11.14 -3.18
C ALA A 127 8.34 -11.11 -1.87
N ALA A 128 7.02 -11.21 -1.97
CA ALA A 128 6.11 -11.12 -0.83
C ALA A 128 4.93 -12.09 -0.97
N ALA A 129 4.20 -12.30 0.12
CA ALA A 129 3.02 -13.16 0.14
C ALA A 129 1.85 -12.53 -0.65
N PRO A 130 1.27 -13.20 -1.67
CA PRO A 130 0.21 -12.64 -2.49
C PRO A 130 -1.00 -12.14 -1.71
N GLU A 131 -1.41 -12.87 -0.68
CA GLU A 131 -2.56 -12.54 0.17
C GLU A 131 -2.37 -11.25 0.98
N VAL A 132 -1.11 -10.93 1.33
CA VAL A 132 -0.73 -9.69 2.03
C VAL A 132 -0.72 -8.53 1.04
N ILE A 133 -0.11 -8.71 -0.14
CA ILE A 133 -0.01 -7.63 -1.14
C ILE A 133 -1.37 -7.30 -1.73
N ALA A 134 -2.20 -8.30 -2.02
CA ALA A 134 -3.57 -8.08 -2.45
C ALA A 134 -4.40 -7.36 -1.37
N GLY A 135 -4.22 -7.70 -0.10
CA GLY A 135 -4.85 -6.97 1.00
C GLY A 135 -4.42 -5.51 1.07
N ARG A 136 -3.11 -5.24 0.94
CA ARG A 136 -2.53 -3.88 0.89
C ARG A 136 -3.06 -3.06 -0.29
N ILE A 137 -3.23 -3.67 -1.47
CA ILE A 137 -3.86 -3.04 -2.64
C ILE A 137 -5.30 -2.61 -2.31
N LEU A 138 -6.08 -3.49 -1.68
CA LEU A 138 -7.46 -3.19 -1.30
C LEU A 138 -7.55 -2.08 -0.25
N ASP A 139 -6.69 -2.12 0.77
CA ASP A 139 -6.60 -1.06 1.79
C ASP A 139 -6.27 0.30 1.16
N ALA A 140 -5.32 0.33 0.22
CA ALA A 140 -4.91 1.55 -0.48
C ALA A 140 -6.04 2.15 -1.34
N PHE A 141 -6.85 1.31 -2.00
CA PHE A 141 -8.02 1.77 -2.76
C PHE A 141 -9.18 2.21 -1.88
N GLU A 142 -9.40 1.56 -0.73
CA GLU A 142 -10.45 1.92 0.23
C GLU A 142 -10.16 3.26 0.90
N LEU A 143 -8.90 3.53 1.23
CA LEU A 143 -8.48 4.83 1.74
C LEU A 143 -8.80 5.97 0.75
N GLY A 144 -8.68 5.72 -0.55
CA GLY A 144 -9.01 6.69 -1.60
C GLY A 144 -10.49 7.08 -1.66
N ASP A 145 -11.39 6.23 -1.17
CA ASP A 145 -12.81 6.58 -1.08
C ASP A 145 -13.10 7.54 0.10
N HIS A 146 -12.14 7.71 1.02
CA HIS A 146 -12.26 8.56 2.21
C HIS A 146 -11.47 9.87 2.12
N ILE A 147 -10.50 9.98 1.20
CA ILE A 147 -9.65 11.16 1.04
C ILE A 147 -10.08 11.96 -0.19
N MET A 148 -10.47 13.22 0.02
CA MET A 148 -10.80 14.15 -1.07
C MET A 148 -9.56 14.91 -1.54
N GLY A 149 -9.41 15.07 -2.85
CA GLY A 149 -8.42 15.97 -3.46
C GLY A 149 -7.00 15.40 -3.57
N ALA A 150 -6.81 14.10 -3.37
CA ALA A 150 -5.54 13.46 -3.67
C ALA A 150 -5.23 13.51 -5.17
N ALA A 151 -3.98 13.83 -5.52
CA ALA A 151 -3.51 13.75 -6.89
C ALA A 151 -3.29 12.28 -7.25
N VAL A 152 -4.02 11.80 -8.26
CA VAL A 152 -3.93 10.44 -8.78
C VAL A 152 -3.70 10.49 -10.28
N ALA A 153 -3.15 9.42 -10.85
CA ALA A 153 -3.01 9.29 -12.29
C ALA A 153 -4.37 9.31 -12.98
N ASP A 154 -4.46 10.00 -14.14
CA ASP A 154 -5.70 10.10 -14.91
C ASP A 154 -6.22 8.72 -15.37
N THR A 155 -5.32 7.75 -15.53
CA THR A 155 -5.59 6.36 -15.91
C THR A 155 -6.13 5.52 -14.76
N LEU A 156 -5.96 5.93 -13.50
CA LEU A 156 -6.33 5.13 -12.33
C LEU A 156 -7.81 4.78 -12.32
N ALA A 157 -8.67 5.73 -12.73
CA ALA A 157 -10.11 5.53 -12.76
C ALA A 157 -10.53 4.38 -13.69
N GLU A 158 -9.77 4.14 -14.78
CA GLU A 158 -10.04 3.10 -15.76
C GLU A 158 -9.57 1.72 -15.28
N VAL A 159 -8.45 1.67 -14.56
CA VAL A 159 -7.82 0.42 -14.10
C VAL A 159 -8.37 -0.03 -12.73
N ARG A 160 -8.85 0.89 -11.90
CA ARG A 160 -9.32 0.62 -10.52
C ARG A 160 -10.31 -0.55 -10.42
N PRO A 161 -11.39 -0.66 -11.23
CA PRO A 161 -12.32 -1.77 -11.10
C PRO A 161 -11.66 -3.13 -11.32
N LEU A 162 -10.80 -3.21 -12.34
CA LEU A 162 -10.04 -4.42 -12.64
C LEU A 162 -9.05 -4.75 -11.52
N ALA A 163 -8.33 -3.75 -11.00
CA ALA A 163 -7.36 -3.91 -9.93
C ALA A 163 -8.01 -4.47 -8.65
N ILE A 164 -9.15 -3.90 -8.24
CA ILE A 164 -9.92 -4.36 -7.08
C ILE A 164 -10.43 -5.78 -7.29
N ALA A 165 -11.01 -6.07 -8.46
CA ALA A 165 -11.52 -7.39 -8.78
C ALA A 165 -10.42 -8.45 -8.73
N ARG A 166 -9.25 -8.16 -9.30
CA ARG A 166 -8.09 -9.06 -9.31
C ARG A 166 -7.52 -9.29 -7.92
N ALA A 167 -7.34 -8.23 -7.12
CA ALA A 167 -6.90 -8.36 -5.75
C ALA A 167 -7.86 -9.27 -4.94
N ARG A 168 -9.18 -9.16 -5.14
CA ARG A 168 -10.18 -10.01 -4.48
C ARG A 168 -10.14 -11.48 -4.88
N THR A 169 -9.57 -11.83 -6.03
CA THR A 169 -9.42 -13.24 -6.41
C THR A 169 -8.32 -13.98 -5.65
N VAL A 170 -7.44 -13.26 -4.97
CA VAL A 170 -6.36 -13.88 -4.18
C VAL A 170 -6.96 -14.53 -2.93
N PRO A 171 -6.78 -15.84 -2.71
CA PRO A 171 -7.32 -16.52 -1.55
C PRO A 171 -6.61 -16.09 -0.25
N GLY A 172 -7.33 -16.15 0.87
CA GLY A 172 -6.72 -15.93 2.19
C GLY A 172 -6.30 -14.49 2.51
N LEU A 173 -6.91 -13.49 1.86
CA LEU A 173 -6.59 -12.06 2.00
C LEU A 173 -6.28 -11.64 3.44
N VAL A 174 -5.14 -10.95 3.61
CA VAL A 174 -4.72 -10.35 4.88
C VAL A 174 -4.77 -8.83 4.75
N ARG A 175 -5.78 -8.22 5.39
CA ARG A 175 -5.97 -6.75 5.44
C ARG A 175 -5.21 -6.14 6.61
N GLY A 176 -4.75 -4.89 6.48
CA GLY A 176 -4.06 -4.16 7.55
C GLY A 176 -2.73 -4.78 7.96
N ALA A 177 -2.09 -5.54 7.07
CA ALA A 177 -0.79 -6.15 7.33
C ALA A 177 0.29 -5.06 7.44
N GLY A 178 0.91 -4.98 8.61
CA GLY A 178 2.07 -4.13 8.83
C GLY A 178 3.25 -4.52 7.94
N ASP A 179 4.15 -3.57 7.71
CA ASP A 179 5.40 -3.82 7.00
C ASP A 179 6.48 -4.32 7.97
N ASP A 180 7.13 -5.42 7.64
CA ASP A 180 8.10 -6.09 8.52
C ASP A 180 9.53 -5.52 8.41
N THR A 181 9.76 -4.51 7.55
CA THR A 181 11.10 -3.94 7.29
C THR A 181 11.80 -3.52 8.58
N ALA A 182 11.07 -2.91 9.53
CA ALA A 182 11.64 -2.53 10.83
C ALA A 182 12.05 -3.74 11.67
N SER A 183 11.34 -4.87 11.56
CA SER A 183 11.66 -6.11 12.27
C SER A 183 12.86 -6.84 11.67
N ARG A 184 13.17 -6.58 10.40
CA ARG A 184 14.34 -7.14 9.69
C ARG A 184 15.64 -6.39 9.97
N PHE A 185 15.59 -5.23 10.63
CA PHE A 185 16.77 -4.43 10.95
C PHE A 185 17.57 -5.03 12.12
N ASP A 186 18.82 -5.39 11.86
CA ASP A 186 19.76 -5.94 12.85
C ASP A 186 21.02 -5.06 13.05
N GLY A 187 21.12 -3.94 12.32
CA GLY A 187 22.29 -3.05 12.30
C GLY A 187 22.38 -2.04 13.45
N LEU A 188 21.81 -2.33 14.62
CA LEU A 188 21.77 -1.38 15.73
C LEU A 188 23.18 -1.14 16.30
N PRO A 189 23.61 0.13 16.50
CA PRO A 189 24.92 0.41 17.06
C PRO A 189 25.03 -0.01 18.53
N ASP A 190 26.21 -0.49 18.93
CA ASP A 190 26.52 -0.82 20.32
C ASP A 190 26.84 0.45 21.13
N LEU A 191 25.79 1.21 21.46
CA LEU A 191 25.85 2.43 22.26
C LEU A 191 24.82 2.37 23.39
N PRO A 192 25.12 2.95 24.58
CA PRO A 192 24.11 3.16 25.62
C PRO A 192 22.90 3.91 25.04
N GLY A 193 21.69 3.45 25.35
CA GLY A 193 20.44 4.08 24.87
C GLY A 193 20.06 3.79 23.42
N ALA A 194 20.89 3.10 22.61
CA ALA A 194 20.60 2.84 21.20
C ALA A 194 19.27 2.09 20.96
N ARG A 195 18.95 1.11 21.81
CA ARG A 195 17.71 0.34 21.70
C ARG A 195 16.47 1.18 22.01
N GLU A 196 16.52 2.01 23.05
CA GLU A 196 15.44 2.95 23.38
C GLU A 196 15.25 3.97 22.24
N ALA A 197 16.34 4.49 21.68
CA ALA A 197 16.29 5.39 20.52
C ALA A 197 15.68 4.72 19.28
N PHE A 198 16.02 3.45 19.02
CA PHE A 198 15.45 2.69 17.92
C PHE A 198 13.97 2.40 18.12
N GLU A 199 13.52 2.08 19.34
CA GLU A 199 12.09 1.93 19.64
C GLU A 199 11.29 3.19 19.27
N LYS A 200 11.86 4.39 19.51
CA LYS A 200 11.25 5.66 19.08
C LYS A 200 11.26 5.88 17.57
N LEU A 201 12.29 5.43 16.88
CA LEU A 201 12.32 5.43 15.42
C LEU A 201 11.24 4.50 14.85
N VAL A 202 11.09 3.28 15.39
CA VAL A 202 10.07 2.32 14.99
C VAL A 202 8.66 2.89 15.23
N GLU A 203 8.44 3.53 16.39
CA GLU A 203 7.18 4.21 16.70
C GLU A 203 6.84 5.30 15.66
N PHE A 204 7.83 6.08 15.22
CA PHE A 204 7.64 7.13 14.22
C PHE A 204 7.37 6.59 12.82
N VAL A 205 8.15 5.60 12.35
CA VAL A 205 7.98 5.09 10.98
C VAL A 205 6.71 4.25 10.83
N GLY A 206 6.25 3.62 11.92
CA GLY A 206 4.98 2.90 11.99
C GLY A 206 4.86 1.80 10.95
N ASP A 207 3.73 1.76 10.25
CA ASP A 207 3.41 0.83 9.16
C ASP A 207 4.12 1.17 7.83
N ARG A 208 4.90 2.25 7.78
CA ARG A 208 5.55 2.78 6.55
C ARG A 208 7.06 2.94 6.70
N PRO A 209 7.78 1.86 7.07
CA PRO A 209 9.23 1.89 7.24
C PRO A 209 10.01 2.12 5.94
N LEU A 210 9.43 1.83 4.78
CA LEU A 210 10.09 2.10 3.49
C LEU A 210 10.12 3.59 3.13
N TRP A 211 9.18 4.39 3.65
CA TRP A 211 9.16 5.83 3.44
C TRP A 211 10.22 6.48 4.34
N TRP A 212 11.34 6.86 3.74
CA TRP A 212 12.50 7.42 4.42
C TRP A 212 13.24 8.42 3.53
N SER A 213 12.79 9.68 3.55
CA SER A 213 13.34 10.80 2.78
C SER A 213 14.01 11.84 3.70
N PRO A 214 14.82 12.78 3.15
CA PRO A 214 15.40 13.87 3.94
C PRO A 214 14.34 14.65 4.73
N ALA A 215 13.21 15.00 4.11
CA ALA A 215 12.13 15.70 4.78
C ALA A 215 11.56 14.90 5.97
N ARG A 216 11.46 13.57 5.84
CA ARG A 216 10.97 12.68 6.88
C ARG A 216 11.96 12.51 8.04
N VAL A 217 13.26 12.47 7.75
CA VAL A 217 14.32 12.52 8.77
C VAL A 217 14.26 13.83 9.55
N SER A 218 14.14 14.95 8.84
CA SER A 218 14.04 16.27 9.47
C SER A 218 12.80 16.37 10.35
N GLN A 219 11.65 15.90 9.85
CA GLN A 219 10.42 15.80 10.63
C GLN A 219 10.62 14.98 11.91
N PHE A 220 11.28 13.82 11.82
CA PHE A 220 11.54 12.97 12.98
C PHE A 220 12.40 13.68 14.03
N LEU A 221 13.57 14.18 13.62
CA LEU A 221 14.57 14.76 14.52
C LEU A 221 14.17 16.11 15.09
N THR A 222 13.50 16.95 14.30
CA THR A 222 13.27 18.36 14.68
C THR A 222 11.85 18.66 15.13
N SER A 223 10.89 17.77 14.87
CA SER A 223 9.48 18.01 15.18
C SER A 223 8.86 16.90 16.01
N TRP A 224 8.95 15.64 15.56
CA TRP A 224 8.26 14.53 16.22
C TRP A 224 8.92 14.17 17.57
N LEU A 225 10.24 13.98 17.61
CA LEU A 225 10.94 13.63 18.85
C LEU A 225 10.76 14.68 19.97
N PRO A 226 11.02 15.99 19.73
CA PRO A 226 10.83 17.02 20.76
C PRO A 226 9.39 17.07 21.29
N ARG A 227 8.42 16.83 20.41
CA ARG A 227 7.00 16.95 20.71
C ARG A 227 6.44 15.73 21.43
N GLU A 228 6.75 14.52 20.97
CA GLU A 228 6.04 13.30 21.37
C GLU A 228 6.90 12.37 22.26
N ALA A 229 8.23 12.33 22.06
CA ALA A 229 9.07 11.34 22.73
C ALA A 229 9.56 11.78 24.11
N ILE A 230 9.54 10.84 25.06
CA ILE A 230 10.26 10.90 26.34
C ILE A 230 11.39 9.89 26.24
N MET A 231 12.62 10.34 26.50
CA MET A 231 13.83 9.57 26.29
C MET A 231 14.88 9.87 27.38
N SER A 232 15.76 8.92 27.66
CA SER A 232 16.98 9.12 28.44
C SER A 232 18.00 10.01 27.71
N ASP A 233 18.92 10.63 28.45
CA ASP A 233 20.02 11.41 27.88
C ASP A 233 20.93 10.51 27.01
N GLU A 234 21.14 9.26 27.42
CA GLU A 234 21.87 8.26 26.63
C GLU A 234 21.17 7.97 25.30
N ALA A 235 19.85 7.82 25.29
CA ALA A 235 19.10 7.59 24.06
C ALA A 235 19.10 8.82 23.14
N ILE A 236 19.02 10.04 23.68
CA ILE A 236 19.18 11.28 22.90
C ILE A 236 20.56 11.33 22.24
N ALA A 237 21.61 11.01 23.00
CA ALA A 237 22.98 10.98 22.48
C ALA A 237 23.21 9.89 21.41
N ALA A 238 22.56 8.73 21.55
CA ALA A 238 22.67 7.63 20.59
C ALA A 238 21.82 7.81 19.32
N MET A 239 20.76 8.64 19.37
CA MET A 239 19.79 8.80 18.29
C MET A 239 20.42 9.09 16.91
N PRO A 240 21.40 10.02 16.75
CA PRO A 240 21.99 10.28 15.43
C PRO A 240 22.62 9.03 14.80
N GLU A 241 23.31 8.20 15.59
CA GLU A 241 23.92 6.97 15.09
C GLU A 241 22.89 5.89 14.73
N VAL A 242 21.81 5.79 15.52
CA VAL A 242 20.68 4.90 15.20
C VAL A 242 20.02 5.30 13.88
N VAL A 243 19.77 6.59 13.67
CA VAL A 243 19.17 7.13 12.45
C VAL A 243 20.10 6.94 11.24
N ARG A 244 21.43 7.09 11.41
CA ARG A 244 22.41 6.78 10.35
C ARG A 244 22.43 5.28 10.01
N ALA A 245 22.41 4.41 11.02
CA ALA A 245 22.38 2.97 10.81
C ALA A 245 21.11 2.53 10.06
N TRP A 246 19.94 3.03 10.49
CA TRP A 246 18.68 2.83 9.77
C TRP A 246 18.74 3.37 8.33
N SER A 247 19.27 4.57 8.13
CA SER A 247 19.36 5.16 6.78
C SER A 247 20.22 4.35 5.81
N ARG A 248 21.31 3.75 6.31
CA ARG A 248 22.13 2.82 5.52
C ARG A 248 21.35 1.56 5.14
N PHE A 249 20.63 0.99 6.11
CA PHE A 249 19.75 -0.16 5.87
C PHE A 249 18.63 0.15 4.86
N SER A 250 18.04 1.35 4.93
CA SER A 250 16.95 1.78 4.04
C SER A 250 17.40 2.20 2.64
N GLY A 251 18.67 2.02 2.26
CA GLY A 251 19.18 2.28 0.91
C GLY A 251 20.32 3.29 0.81
N ASP A 252 20.86 3.77 1.93
CA ASP A 252 22.09 4.56 2.03
C ASP A 252 22.13 5.81 1.14
N GLN A 253 21.01 6.53 1.06
CA GLN A 253 20.90 7.71 0.22
C GLN A 253 21.74 8.88 0.79
N PRO A 254 22.71 9.45 0.04
CA PRO A 254 23.58 10.51 0.57
C PRO A 254 22.84 11.77 1.02
N ALA A 255 21.69 12.08 0.41
CA ALA A 255 20.87 13.22 0.80
C ALA A 255 20.24 13.04 2.19
N VAL A 256 19.87 11.80 2.54
CA VAL A 256 19.33 11.47 3.86
C VAL A 256 20.42 11.63 4.91
N LEU A 257 21.63 11.10 4.66
CA LEU A 257 22.74 11.23 5.60
C LEU A 257 23.12 12.70 5.86
N ARG A 258 23.17 13.54 4.82
CA ARG A 258 23.43 14.98 4.99
C ARG A 258 22.37 15.65 5.86
N GLN A 259 21.10 15.31 5.68
CA GLN A 259 20.03 15.87 6.50
C GLN A 259 20.19 15.49 7.99
N ILE A 260 20.66 14.26 8.27
CA ILE A 260 20.99 13.86 9.65
C ILE A 260 22.11 14.75 10.19
N ASP A 261 23.17 14.98 9.41
CA ASP A 261 24.30 15.81 9.85
C ASP A 261 23.89 17.27 10.10
N ASP A 262 22.92 17.79 9.35
CA ASP A 262 22.38 19.13 9.51
C ASP A 262 21.47 19.27 10.75
N ASP A 263 20.62 18.27 11.03
CA ASP A 263 19.61 18.35 12.10
C ASP A 263 20.07 17.78 13.44
N ALA A 264 20.88 16.71 13.45
CA ALA A 264 21.30 16.01 14.65
C ALA A 264 21.97 16.90 15.72
N PRO A 265 22.83 17.89 15.37
CA PRO A 265 23.47 18.75 16.37
C PRO A 265 22.46 19.56 17.21
N ARG A 266 21.25 19.79 16.70
CA ARG A 266 20.20 20.56 17.37
C ARG A 266 19.31 19.71 18.27
N LEU A 267 19.37 18.39 18.15
CA LEU A 267 18.46 17.48 18.84
C LEU A 267 18.48 17.66 20.38
N PRO A 268 19.63 17.75 21.07
CA PRO A 268 19.63 17.91 22.52
C PRO A 268 18.91 19.18 22.99
N ASP A 269 19.16 20.31 22.31
CA ASP A 269 18.52 21.59 22.64
C ASP A 269 17.01 21.54 22.40
N LEU A 270 16.58 20.92 21.29
CA LEU A 270 15.16 20.75 20.98
C LEU A 270 14.46 19.81 21.98
N MET A 271 15.12 18.75 22.43
CA MET A 271 14.58 17.82 23.42
C MET A 271 14.43 18.45 24.81
N ALA A 272 15.29 19.40 25.15
CA ALA A 272 15.24 20.17 26.39
C ALA A 272 14.23 21.33 26.37
N ASP A 273 13.72 21.70 25.20
CA ASP A 273 12.73 22.77 25.05
C ASP A 273 11.31 22.27 25.37
N ASP A 274 10.90 22.47 26.62
CA ASP A 274 9.58 22.11 27.13
C ASP A 274 8.42 22.80 26.38
N SER A 275 8.66 23.90 25.65
CA SER A 275 7.63 24.59 24.88
C SER A 275 7.18 23.82 23.63
N LEU A 276 8.02 22.90 23.14
CA LEU A 276 7.74 22.05 21.99
C LEU A 276 6.91 20.82 22.35
N ALA A 277 6.80 20.48 23.64
CA ALA A 277 6.14 19.27 24.11
C ALA A 277 4.63 19.25 23.77
N GLY A 278 4.21 18.15 23.13
CA GLY A 278 2.81 17.85 22.86
C GLY A 278 2.01 17.60 24.14
N ILE A 279 0.68 17.58 24.02
CA ILE A 279 -0.23 17.40 25.16
C ILE A 279 0.06 16.09 25.90
N ALA A 280 0.23 14.98 25.18
CA ALA A 280 0.50 13.67 25.78
C ALA A 280 1.80 13.66 26.59
N LYS A 281 2.89 14.19 26.03
CA LYS A 281 4.18 14.34 26.71
C LYS A 281 4.09 15.20 27.97
N ARG A 282 3.39 16.34 27.90
CA ARG A 282 3.17 17.22 29.07
C ARG A 282 2.37 16.54 30.18
N ILE A 283 1.34 15.76 29.83
CA ILE A 283 0.56 14.97 30.80
C ILE A 283 1.44 13.92 31.47
N ALA A 284 2.21 13.15 30.69
CA ALA A 284 3.09 12.11 31.22
C ALA A 284 4.17 12.67 32.16
N GLN A 285 4.58 13.93 31.94
CA GLN A 285 5.53 14.64 32.80
C GLN A 285 4.87 15.34 34.00
N ASN A 286 3.55 15.22 34.20
CA ASN A 286 2.76 15.92 35.22
C ASN A 286 2.86 17.46 35.15
N ARG A 287 2.83 18.03 33.93
CA ARG A 287 3.04 19.47 33.66
C ARG A 287 1.81 20.18 33.05
N LEU A 288 0.60 19.81 33.45
CA LEU A 288 -0.64 20.54 33.08
C LEU A 288 -0.87 21.76 33.96
#